data_AF-A0A1X7TDM0-F1
#
_entry.id   AF-A0A1X7TDM0-F1
#
_cell.length_a   1.000
_cell.length_b   1.000
_cell.length_c   1.000
_cell.angle_alpha   90.00
_cell.angle_beta   90.00
_cell.angle_gamma   90.00
#
_symmetry.space_group_name_H-M   'P 1'
#
loop_
_entity.id
_entity.type
_entity.pdbx_description
1 polymer ?
#
loop_
_entity_poly.entity_id
_entity_poly.type
_entity_poly.pdbx_seq_one_letter_code
_entity_poly.pdbx_strand_id
1 'polypeptide(L)'
;KSDPYEVHPSFVNPYDPPNLIHWMICPTHQLKNMINALFSSRSGGTKCFVLDGVLFGWDAIVSLYKRECDRVSNGLTRMVPKMKEVFILCDAWTKLNVVPAKIMQ
;
A
#
# COMPACT_ATOMS: atom_id res chain seq x y z
N LYS A 1 -36.42 7.78 -11.74
CA LYS A 1 -35.69 8.96 -11.24
C LYS A 1 -34.44 8.44 -10.55
N SER A 2 -33.26 8.89 -10.94
CA SER A 2 -32.00 8.52 -10.27
C SER A 2 -31.95 9.11 -8.86
N ASP A 3 -31.28 8.42 -7.95
CA ASP A 3 -31.06 8.89 -6.58
C ASP A 3 -30.09 10.09 -6.60
N PRO A 4 -30.48 11.28 -6.09
CA PRO A 4 -29.61 12.46 -6.08
C PRO A 4 -28.37 12.32 -5.18
N TYR A 5 -28.30 11.27 -4.35
CA TYR A 5 -27.14 10.97 -3.50
C TYR A 5 -26.22 9.89 -4.09
N GLU A 6 -26.57 9.36 -5.26
CA GLU A 6 -25.75 8.36 -5.94
C GLU A 6 -24.44 9.00 -6.44
N VAL A 7 -23.32 8.57 -5.86
CA VAL A 7 -22.00 9.10 -6.21
C VAL A 7 -21.45 8.32 -7.41
N HIS A 8 -21.18 9.03 -8.50
CA HIS A 8 -20.50 8.50 -9.66
C HIS A 8 -19.08 9.06 -9.75
N PRO A 9 -18.07 8.27 -10.19
CA PRO A 9 -16.70 8.73 -10.39
C PRO A 9 -16.54 9.57 -11.67
N SER A 10 -17.60 10.26 -12.08
CA SER A 10 -17.64 11.10 -13.27
C SER A 10 -18.83 12.05 -13.25
N PHE A 11 -18.74 13.11 -14.05
CA PHE A 11 -19.82 14.06 -14.28
C PHE A 11 -19.83 14.50 -15.75
N VAL A 12 -20.96 15.01 -16.24
CA VAL A 12 -21.08 15.53 -17.62
C VAL A 12 -20.26 16.80 -17.76
N ASN A 13 -19.49 16.90 -18.84
CA ASN A 13 -18.74 18.10 -19.16
C ASN A 13 -19.71 19.27 -19.40
N PRO A 14 -19.65 20.35 -18.60
CA PRO A 14 -20.57 21.48 -18.74
C PRO A 14 -20.35 22.29 -20.03
N TYR A 15 -19.21 22.13 -20.70
CA TYR A 15 -18.85 22.86 -21.92
C TYR A 15 -18.91 22.01 -23.19
N ASP A 16 -19.06 20.68 -23.08
CA ASP A 16 -19.11 19.76 -24.21
C ASP A 16 -19.97 18.49 -23.92
N PRO A 17 -21.30 18.64 -23.71
CA PRO A 17 -22.19 17.49 -23.57
C PRO A 17 -22.29 16.68 -24.88
N PRO A 18 -22.37 15.33 -24.84
CA PRO A 18 -22.59 14.48 -23.67
C PRO A 18 -21.30 13.90 -23.06
N ASN A 19 -20.12 14.46 -23.36
CA ASN A 19 -18.86 13.88 -22.91
C ASN A 19 -18.72 13.91 -21.38
N LEU A 20 -18.11 12.88 -20.81
CA LEU A 20 -17.92 12.74 -19.36
C LEU A 20 -16.51 13.16 -18.94
N ILE A 21 -16.42 13.80 -17.79
CA ILE A 21 -15.17 14.06 -17.07
C ILE A 21 -15.09 13.05 -15.93
N HIS A 22 -14.01 12.27 -15.87
CA HIS A 22 -13.80 11.23 -14.86
C HIS A 22 -12.91 11.72 -13.72
N TRP A 23 -13.24 11.31 -12.50
CA TRP A 23 -12.40 11.53 -11.33
C TRP A 23 -11.46 10.34 -11.13
N MET A 24 -10.17 10.61 -11.07
CA MET A 24 -9.15 9.58 -10.87
C MET A 24 -8.35 9.89 -9.60
N ILE A 25 -8.25 8.90 -8.73
CA ILE A 25 -7.35 8.96 -7.57
C ILE A 25 -5.93 8.66 -8.05
N CYS A 26 -4.95 9.42 -7.58
CA CYS A 26 -3.55 9.18 -7.91
C CYS A 26 -3.10 7.79 -7.40
N PRO A 27 -2.73 6.84 -8.29
CA PRO A 27 -2.39 5.47 -7.89
C PRO A 27 -1.19 5.43 -6.94
N THR A 28 -0.21 6.31 -7.16
CA THR A 28 0.98 6.45 -6.30
C THR A 28 0.61 6.85 -4.87
N HIS A 29 -0.39 7.72 -4.70
CA HIS A 29 -0.86 8.09 -3.36
C HIS A 29 -1.60 6.94 -2.69
N GLN A 30 -2.38 6.18 -3.44
CA GLN A 30 -3.04 4.98 -2.92
C GLN A 30 -2.02 3.95 -2.41
N LEU A 31 -0.94 3.70 -3.15
CA LEU A 31 0.13 2.79 -2.70
C LEU A 31 0.82 3.27 -1.42
N LYS A 32 1.13 4.55 -1.32
CA LYS A 32 1.70 5.15 -0.10
C LYS A 32 0.73 5.00 1.09
N ASN A 33 -0.56 5.22 0.87
CA ASN A 33 -1.56 5.07 1.92
C ASN A 33 -1.66 3.61 2.39
N MET A 34 -1.62 2.65 1.47
CA MET A 34 -1.66 1.22 1.79
C MET A 34 -0.46 0.78 2.64
N ILE A 35 0.77 1.15 2.25
CA ILE A 35 1.96 0.76 3.03
C ILE A 35 1.98 1.44 4.41
N ASN A 36 1.50 2.69 4.52
CA ASN A 36 1.41 3.40 5.79
C ASN A 36 0.33 2.79 6.71
N ALA A 37 -0.79 2.35 6.13
CA ALA A 37 -1.82 1.64 6.86
C ALA A 37 -1.30 0.27 7.34
N LEU A 38 -0.55 -0.44 6.49
CA LEU A 38 0.12 -1.69 6.86
C LEU A 38 1.12 -1.48 7.99
N PHE A 39 1.97 -0.45 7.92
CA PHE A 39 2.87 -0.08 9.02
C PHE A 39 2.12 0.21 10.32
N SER A 40 0.96 0.87 10.21
CA SER A 40 0.09 1.16 11.35
C SER A 40 -0.63 -0.08 11.91
N SER A 41 -0.48 -1.25 11.30
CA SER A 41 -0.98 -2.55 11.81
C SER A 41 0.04 -3.35 12.61
N ARG A 42 1.24 -2.80 12.83
CA ARG A 42 2.22 -3.39 13.76
C ARG A 42 1.63 -3.53 15.16
N SER A 43 2.24 -4.38 15.99
CA SER A 43 1.91 -4.49 17.41
C SER A 43 1.84 -3.11 18.10
N GLY A 44 0.71 -2.81 18.75
CA GLY A 44 0.43 -1.49 19.36
C GLY A 44 0.02 -0.37 18.39
N GLY A 45 -0.24 -0.72 17.12
CA GLY A 45 -0.72 0.18 16.08
C GLY A 45 -2.24 0.43 16.13
N THR A 46 -2.74 1.16 15.13
CA THR A 46 -4.15 1.64 15.06
C THR A 46 -4.95 1.00 13.94
N LYS A 47 -4.35 0.11 13.13
CA LYS A 47 -5.00 -0.54 11.99
C LYS A 47 -4.93 -2.06 12.12
N CYS A 48 -5.91 -2.73 11.54
CA CYS A 48 -6.00 -4.19 11.46
C CYS A 48 -6.47 -4.56 10.06
N PHE A 49 -5.88 -5.60 9.46
CA PHE A 49 -6.28 -6.11 8.17
C PHE A 49 -6.76 -7.55 8.30
N VAL A 50 -7.91 -7.81 7.67
CA VAL A 50 -8.52 -9.13 7.59
C VAL A 50 -8.88 -9.37 6.13
N LEU A 51 -8.45 -10.49 5.58
CA LEU A 51 -8.87 -10.97 4.28
C LEU A 51 -9.32 -12.43 4.45
N ASP A 52 -10.56 -12.74 4.08
CA ASP A 52 -11.14 -14.08 4.21
C ASP A 52 -10.97 -14.70 5.62
N GLY A 53 -11.09 -13.86 6.66
CA GLY A 53 -10.91 -14.26 8.06
C GLY A 53 -9.45 -14.40 8.51
N VAL A 54 -8.48 -14.25 7.61
CA VAL A 54 -7.05 -14.30 7.92
C VAL A 54 -6.55 -12.92 8.30
N LEU A 55 -5.98 -12.82 9.50
CA LEU A 55 -5.30 -11.62 9.99
C LEU A 55 -3.93 -11.51 9.34
N PHE A 56 -3.62 -10.31 8.85
CA PHE A 56 -2.29 -9.97 8.36
C PHE A 56 -1.95 -8.53 8.72
N GLY A 57 -0.66 -8.20 8.67
CA GLY A 57 -0.19 -6.88 9.06
C GLY A 57 1.31 -6.72 8.91
N TRP A 58 1.85 -5.70 9.56
CA TRP A 58 3.27 -5.36 9.46
C TRP A 58 4.21 -6.49 9.89
N ASP A 59 3.77 -7.29 10.87
CA ASP A 59 4.57 -8.38 11.42
C ASP A 59 4.89 -9.46 10.37
N ALA A 60 4.04 -9.63 9.36
CA ALA A 60 4.31 -10.51 8.23
C ALA A 60 5.47 -9.99 7.37
N ILE A 61 5.52 -8.67 7.13
CA ILE A 61 6.60 -8.01 6.38
C ILE A 61 7.92 -8.10 7.16
N VAL A 62 7.88 -7.88 8.47
CA VAL A 62 9.06 -8.02 9.36
C VAL A 62 9.57 -9.47 9.33
N SER A 63 8.67 -10.45 9.41
CA SER A 63 9.02 -11.87 9.37
C SER A 63 9.65 -12.26 8.04
N LEU A 64 9.10 -11.75 6.93
CA LEU A 64 9.67 -11.95 5.60
C LEU A 64 11.08 -11.34 5.51
N TYR A 65 11.26 -10.12 6.00
CA TYR A 65 12.56 -9.45 5.99
C TYR A 65 13.62 -10.23 6.79
N LYS A 66 13.29 -10.69 8.00
CA LYS A 66 14.17 -11.54 8.83
C LYS A 66 14.60 -12.79 8.08
N ARG A 67 13.64 -13.50 7.48
CA ARG A 67 13.91 -14.68 6.65
C ARG A 67 14.86 -14.38 5.49
N GLU A 68 14.72 -13.24 4.82
CA GLU A 68 15.65 -12.85 3.75
C GLU A 68 17.06 -12.53 4.28
N CYS A 69 17.18 -11.91 5.46
CA CYS A 69 18.47 -11.71 6.11
C CYS A 69 19.15 -13.05 6.45
N ASP A 70 18.41 -14.01 7.01
CA ASP A 70 18.91 -15.34 7.35
C ASP A 70 19.39 -16.10 6.09
N ARG A 71 18.70 -15.95 4.96
CA ARG A 71 19.14 -16.55 3.69
C ARG A 71 20.48 -15.98 3.24
N VAL A 72 20.62 -14.66 3.28
CA VAL A 72 21.87 -13.99 2.90
C VAL A 72 23.02 -14.41 3.81
N SER A 73 22.80 -14.50 5.13
CA SER A 73 23.86 -14.94 6.06
C SER A 73 24.29 -16.39 5.83
N ASN A 74 23.38 -17.23 5.32
CA ASN A 74 23.67 -18.63 4.96
C ASN A 74 24.19 -18.79 3.52
N GLY A 75 24.52 -17.71 2.82
CA GLY A 75 25.01 -17.75 1.43
C GLY A 75 23.95 -18.15 0.40
N LEU A 76 22.66 -18.12 0.77
CA LEU A 76 21.56 -18.39 -0.13
C LEU A 76 21.15 -17.10 -0.86
N THR A 77 20.69 -17.26 -2.11
CA THR A 77 20.23 -16.12 -2.90
C THR A 77 18.95 -15.52 -2.32
N ARG A 78 18.87 -14.20 -2.39
CA ARG A 78 17.70 -13.42 -1.97
C ARG A 78 16.54 -13.60 -2.93
N MET A 79 15.31 -13.76 -2.41
CA MET A 79 14.12 -13.89 -3.25
C MET A 79 13.43 -12.56 -3.56
N VAL A 80 13.60 -11.53 -2.72
CA VAL A 80 13.04 -10.18 -2.96
C VAL A 80 14.16 -9.20 -3.33
N PRO A 81 14.40 -8.96 -4.64
CA PRO A 81 15.41 -8.02 -5.09
C PRO A 81 15.14 -6.61 -4.55
N LYS A 82 16.20 -5.85 -4.24
CA LYS A 82 16.15 -4.42 -3.86
C LYS A 82 15.45 -4.07 -2.54
N MET A 83 14.93 -5.05 -1.81
CA MET A 83 14.38 -4.81 -0.48
C MET A 83 15.49 -4.27 0.47
N LYS A 84 15.19 -3.32 1.34
CA LYS A 84 16.19 -2.69 2.23
C LYS A 84 15.65 -2.59 3.64
N GLU A 85 16.53 -2.60 4.62
CA GLU A 85 16.16 -2.46 6.05
C GLU A 85 15.39 -1.16 6.31
N VAL A 86 15.80 -0.07 5.67
CA VAL A 86 15.14 1.25 5.75
C VAL A 86 13.68 1.23 5.30
N PHE A 87 13.26 0.22 4.53
CA PHE A 87 11.87 0.04 4.13
C PHE A 87 11.03 -0.68 5.20
N ILE A 88 11.66 -1.26 6.23
CA ILE A 88 11.02 -1.94 7.37
C ILE A 88 10.93 -1.03 8.59
N LEU A 89 11.97 -0.22 8.83
CA LEU A 89 12.04 0.67 10.00
C LEU A 89 11.20 1.97 9.84
N CYS A 90 10.40 2.08 8.78
CA CYS A 90 9.65 3.25 8.31
C CYS A 90 9.63 4.47 9.25
N ASP A 91 10.49 5.44 8.97
CA ASP A 91 10.48 6.78 9.54
C ASP A 91 9.51 7.73 8.79
N ALA A 92 9.42 8.99 9.21
CA ALA A 92 8.54 9.97 8.59
C ALA A 92 8.85 10.23 7.10
N TRP A 93 10.12 10.11 6.68
CA TRP A 93 10.57 10.41 5.32
C TRP A 93 10.34 9.24 4.37
N THR A 94 10.59 8.03 4.85
CA THR A 94 10.38 6.78 4.09
C THR A 94 8.91 6.49 3.83
N LYS A 95 7.99 6.94 4.70
CA LYS A 95 6.52 6.88 4.49
C LYS A 95 6.02 7.70 3.29
N LEU A 96 6.82 8.69 2.84
CA LEU A 96 6.52 9.48 1.64
C LEU A 96 7.01 8.80 0.36
N ASN A 97 7.86 7.77 0.49
CA ASN A 97 8.44 7.07 -0.63
C ASN A 97 7.48 5.96 -1.12
N VAL A 98 7.21 5.93 -2.43
CA VAL A 98 6.39 4.86 -3.04
C VAL A 98 7.21 3.60 -3.35
N VAL A 99 8.54 3.70 -3.41
CA VAL A 99 9.42 2.57 -3.74
C VAL A 99 9.23 1.38 -2.79
N PRO A 100 9.17 1.57 -1.45
CA PRO A 100 8.81 0.50 -0.51
C PRO A 100 7.52 -0.21 -0.92
N ALA A 101 6.45 0.55 -1.17
CA ALA A 101 5.16 0.01 -1.56
C ALA A 101 5.26 -0.81 -2.85
N LYS A 102 5.97 -0.33 -3.87
CA LYS A 102 6.13 -1.03 -5.16
C LYS A 102 6.96 -2.32 -5.06
N ILE A 103 7.94 -2.39 -4.17
CA ILE A 103 8.77 -3.60 -3.96
C ILE A 103 8.01 -4.66 -3.17
N MET A 104 7.02 -4.24 -2.36
CA MET A 104 6.23 -5.09 -1.47
C MET A 104 4.86 -5.49 -2.04
N GLN A 105 4.55 -5.12 -3.29
CA GLN A 105 3.43 -5.67 -4.06
C GLN A 105 3.80 -7.06 -4.59
#